data_AF-A0A8X7XXN0-F1
#
_entry.id   AF-A0A8X7XXN0-F1
#
_cell.length_a   1.000
_cell.length_b   1.000
_cell.length_c   1.000
_cell.angle_alpha   90.00
_cell.angle_beta   90.00
_cell.angle_gamma   90.00
#
_symmetry.space_group_name_H-M   'P 1'
#
loop_
_entity.id
_entity.type
_entity.pdbx_description
1 polymer ?
#
loop_
_entity_poly.entity_id
_entity_poly.type
_entity_poly.pdbx_seq_one_letter_code
_entity_poly.pdbx_strand_id
1 'polypeptide(L)'
;MKIAIEGCMHGDLDKVYQTLKLIESQNGTKIDLLLCCGDFQAVRNERDMESLNVPLKYREMKSFWKYYSGREIAPVPTIFIGGNHEASNYLWELYYGGYVAPNIYFLGFAGVIKFGNIRIGGLSGIYNARNYRTGHHERAPYNESGIRSVYHVREYDVHKLMQVEEPIDIFLSHDWPVGITDCGNWKQLVRYKPYFEKEIQEKTLGSKAAAQLLEKLRPAYWFSAHLHCKFSAVVQHGEGGPLTKFLALDKCLPRRKFLQVIEIESEPGPYEIQYDEEWLAITRKFNSIFPLTFKNANFGATQLEMEDCRQLVSSRLQERGTKPFEFTQTAPPFDPTQSDPNGSFSGCPRNPQTESLLQLLELPYLLDSTSESREGRYSPSAAQLIERVLVRGFRTPYKSNSFKDSCAVLFRLIFFFKPVLSQFYKYAGSFVHNSEEIPIDDVDESELEEADDVDTKKEYNLMLHGQRENMDFSRHVPMQEGGGFLTGTIVRLRFIMKRARSGSWASGANNRQLRPACCSVLTLVSGQLTFRGCEGL
;
A
#
# COMPACT_ATOMS: atom_id res chain seq x y z
N MET A 1 3.50 24.55 24.97
CA MET A 1 4.27 23.80 23.96
C MET A 1 4.02 24.40 22.58
N LYS A 2 5.07 24.64 21.79
CA LYS A 2 4.98 25.10 20.40
C LYS A 2 5.27 23.96 19.44
N ILE A 3 4.30 23.63 18.60
CA ILE A 3 4.37 22.49 17.69
C ILE A 3 4.31 23.02 16.26
N ALA A 4 5.32 22.70 15.46
CA ALA A 4 5.29 22.92 14.02
C ALA A 4 4.62 21.74 13.32
N ILE A 5 3.70 22.04 12.42
CA ILE A 5 3.01 21.06 11.57
C ILE A 5 3.51 21.26 10.14
N GLU A 6 3.95 20.18 9.52
CA GLU A 6 4.45 20.12 8.14
C GLU A 6 3.54 19.20 7.31
N GLY A 7 3.30 19.59 6.05
CA GLY A 7 2.48 18.85 5.10
C GLY A 7 3.19 17.62 4.54
N CYS A 8 3.62 17.70 3.27
CA CYS A 8 4.42 16.65 2.62
C CYS A 8 5.90 17.06 2.55
N MET A 9 6.76 16.27 3.19
CA MET A 9 8.19 16.58 3.31
C MET A 9 8.97 16.36 2.01
N HIS A 10 8.67 15.31 1.25
CA HIS A 10 9.42 14.82 0.07
C HIS A 10 10.95 14.85 0.24
N GLY A 11 11.43 14.47 1.44
CA GLY A 11 12.85 14.44 1.78
C GLY A 11 13.53 15.80 1.96
N ASP A 12 12.82 16.93 1.91
CA ASP A 12 13.37 18.29 2.05
C ASP A 12 13.66 18.71 3.53
N LEU A 13 14.13 17.76 4.36
CA LEU A 13 14.38 17.95 5.79
C LEU A 13 15.27 19.16 6.09
N ASP A 14 16.33 19.35 5.30
CA ASP A 14 17.30 20.43 5.50
C ASP A 14 16.60 21.81 5.40
N LYS A 15 15.70 21.98 4.41
CA LYS A 15 14.95 23.23 4.21
C LYS A 15 13.93 23.46 5.32
N VAL A 16 13.21 22.41 5.73
CA VAL A 16 12.23 22.51 6.82
C VAL A 16 12.92 22.88 8.13
N TYR A 17 14.00 22.20 8.51
CA TYR A 17 14.74 22.54 9.72
C TYR A 17 15.38 23.92 9.68
N GLN A 18 15.89 24.37 8.53
CA GLN A 18 16.36 25.76 8.36
C GLN A 18 15.22 26.76 8.53
N THR A 19 14.03 26.47 8.00
CA THR A 19 12.83 27.29 8.16
C THR A 19 12.42 27.39 9.64
N LEU A 20 12.44 26.28 10.38
CA LEU A 20 12.16 26.29 11.82
C LEU A 20 13.16 27.15 12.58
N LYS A 21 14.47 27.03 12.32
CA LYS A 21 15.50 27.89 12.93
C LYS A 21 15.28 29.37 12.63
N LEU A 22 14.81 29.70 11.43
CA LEU A 22 14.46 31.07 11.06
C LEU A 22 13.25 31.57 11.87
N ILE A 23 12.20 30.76 11.99
CA ILE A 23 11.02 31.08 12.81
C ILE A 23 11.41 31.29 14.28
N GLU A 24 12.27 30.42 14.82
CA GLU A 24 12.75 30.54 16.20
C GLU A 24 13.51 31.85 16.41
N SER A 25 14.41 32.20 15.49
CA SER A 25 15.23 33.41 15.61
C SER A 25 14.42 34.70 15.45
N GLN A 26 13.43 34.72 14.56
CA GLN A 26 12.57 35.88 14.35
C GLN A 26 11.59 36.12 15.51
N ASN A 27 11.06 35.05 16.10
CA ASN A 27 10.03 35.15 17.14
C ASN A 27 10.60 35.08 18.55
N GLY A 28 11.90 34.77 18.72
CA GLY A 28 12.53 34.61 20.02
C GLY A 28 11.97 33.44 20.84
N THR A 29 11.44 32.40 20.18
CA THR A 29 10.82 31.25 20.84
C THR A 29 11.26 29.93 20.25
N LYS A 30 11.37 28.90 21.08
CA LYS A 30 11.71 27.54 20.64
C LYS A 30 10.51 26.77 20.12
N ILE A 31 10.74 25.96 19.10
CA ILE A 31 9.80 24.93 18.65
C ILE A 31 10.12 23.65 19.42
N ASP A 32 9.12 23.09 20.08
CA ASP A 32 9.28 21.91 20.94
C ASP A 32 9.15 20.60 20.15
N LEU A 33 8.37 20.61 19.07
CA LEU A 33 8.06 19.43 18.27
C LEU A 33 7.77 19.78 16.81
N LEU A 34 8.20 18.93 15.88
CA LEU A 34 7.78 18.92 14.49
C LEU A 34 6.91 17.68 14.22
N LEU A 35 5.71 17.88 13.66
CA LEU A 35 4.83 16.81 13.17
C LEU A 35 4.76 16.86 11.64
N CYS A 36 5.12 15.77 10.97
CA CYS A 36 5.04 15.67 9.51
C CYS A 36 3.90 14.73 9.11
N CYS A 37 3.04 15.19 8.21
CA CYS A 37 1.83 14.48 7.82
C CYS A 37 2.04 13.45 6.70
N GLY A 38 3.29 13.15 6.33
CA GLY A 38 3.64 12.07 5.40
C GLY A 38 4.54 12.50 4.26
N ASP A 39 4.71 11.59 3.32
CA ASP A 39 5.71 11.68 2.25
C ASP A 39 7.08 12.09 2.80
N PHE A 40 7.47 11.47 3.92
CA PHE A 40 8.68 11.82 4.65
C PHE A 40 9.94 11.49 3.85
N GLN A 41 9.88 10.38 3.10
CA GLN A 41 10.95 9.88 2.24
C GLN A 41 12.21 9.51 3.04
N ALA A 42 12.06 8.59 4.01
CA ALA A 42 13.12 8.07 4.87
C ALA A 42 14.14 7.15 4.15
N VAL A 43 14.73 7.60 3.05
CA VAL A 43 15.67 6.81 2.22
C VAL A 43 17.07 6.81 2.84
N ARG A 44 17.56 5.63 3.27
CA ARG A 44 18.88 5.48 3.88
C ARG A 44 20.00 5.40 2.84
N ASN A 45 19.73 4.74 1.71
CA ASN A 45 20.69 4.45 0.64
C ASN A 45 20.00 4.17 -0.71
N GLU A 46 20.80 3.88 -1.75
CA GLU A 46 20.32 3.67 -3.12
C GLU A 46 19.35 2.49 -3.26
N ARG A 47 19.42 1.48 -2.40
CA ARG A 47 18.52 0.31 -2.46
C ARG A 47 17.12 0.67 -1.95
N ASP A 48 17.03 1.54 -0.96
CA ASP A 48 15.74 2.04 -0.48
C ASP A 48 15.01 2.82 -1.60
N MET A 49 15.73 3.39 -2.58
CA MET A 49 15.12 4.05 -3.75
C MET A 49 14.34 3.07 -4.65
N GLU A 50 14.64 1.77 -4.61
CA GLU A 50 13.85 0.75 -5.31
C GLU A 50 12.50 0.51 -4.62
N SER A 51 12.40 0.88 -3.34
CA SER A 51 11.21 0.77 -2.51
C SER A 51 10.47 2.10 -2.37
N LEU A 52 10.74 3.05 -3.27
CA LEU A 52 10.07 4.35 -3.37
C LEU A 52 9.14 4.38 -4.60
N ASN A 53 7.84 4.61 -4.40
CA ASN A 53 6.88 4.72 -5.51
C ASN A 53 6.89 6.10 -6.17
N VAL A 54 8.02 6.47 -6.78
CA VAL A 54 8.18 7.72 -7.54
C VAL A 54 8.65 7.38 -8.96
N PRO A 55 8.18 8.06 -10.02
CA PRO A 55 8.71 7.87 -11.37
C PRO A 55 10.23 8.03 -11.41
N LEU A 56 10.94 7.18 -12.15
CA LEU A 56 12.42 7.12 -12.13
C LEU A 56 13.09 8.48 -12.39
N LYS A 57 12.50 9.32 -13.26
CA LYS A 57 13.01 10.67 -13.59
C LYS A 57 12.98 11.66 -12.42
N TYR A 58 12.14 11.43 -11.41
CA TYR A 58 11.94 12.31 -10.27
C TYR A 58 12.55 11.76 -8.97
N ARG A 59 13.19 10.60 -9.02
CA ARG A 59 13.81 9.95 -7.86
C ARG A 59 15.09 10.68 -7.47
N GLU A 60 15.11 11.18 -6.24
CA GLU A 60 16.28 11.82 -5.64
C GLU A 60 16.56 11.27 -4.23
N MET A 61 17.83 11.07 -3.88
CA MET A 61 18.28 10.61 -2.56
C MET A 61 17.93 11.62 -1.43
N LYS A 62 17.77 12.90 -1.78
CA LYS A 62 17.50 14.01 -0.85
C LYS A 62 18.48 14.02 0.35
N SER A 63 18.03 14.36 1.56
CA SER A 63 18.92 14.56 2.71
C SER A 63 18.70 13.63 3.92
N PHE A 64 17.69 12.76 3.92
CA PHE A 64 17.41 11.89 5.07
C PHE A 64 18.62 11.03 5.49
N TRP A 65 19.35 10.47 4.53
CA TRP A 65 20.55 9.65 4.78
C TRP A 65 21.61 10.36 5.65
N LYS A 66 21.67 11.70 5.67
CA LYS A 66 22.58 12.48 6.54
C LYS A 66 22.18 12.34 8.02
N TYR A 67 20.88 12.36 8.30
CA TYR A 67 20.34 12.20 9.65
C TYR A 67 20.45 10.74 10.10
N TYR A 68 20.11 9.82 9.21
CA TYR A 68 20.28 8.38 9.47
C TYR A 68 21.75 8.01 9.76
N SER A 69 22.71 8.61 9.06
CA SER A 69 24.15 8.40 9.27
C SER A 69 24.73 9.09 10.51
N GLY A 70 23.98 10.00 11.14
CA GLY A 70 24.48 10.85 12.23
C GLY A 70 25.42 11.97 11.78
N ARG A 71 25.55 12.23 10.47
CA ARG A 71 26.26 13.41 9.94
C ARG A 71 25.52 14.70 10.29
N GLU A 72 24.20 14.64 10.33
CA GLU A 72 23.31 15.69 10.82
C GLU A 72 22.44 15.14 11.96
N ILE A 73 21.97 16.02 12.84
CA ILE A 73 21.04 15.68 13.93
C ILE A 73 19.82 16.57 13.77
N ALA A 74 18.61 15.98 13.84
CA ALA A 74 17.39 16.75 13.79
C ALA A 74 17.34 17.73 14.99
N PRO A 75 17.22 19.05 14.74
CA PRO A 75 17.36 20.07 15.78
C PRO A 75 16.17 20.15 16.74
N VAL A 76 15.06 19.48 16.39
CA VAL A 76 13.82 19.41 17.16
C VAL A 76 13.30 17.97 17.08
N PRO A 77 12.72 17.42 18.16
CA PRO A 77 11.99 16.15 18.07
C PRO A 77 11.03 16.18 16.89
N THR A 78 11.12 15.16 16.04
CA THR A 78 10.33 15.09 14.80
C THR A 78 9.56 13.79 14.79
N ILE A 79 8.24 13.85 14.72
CA ILE A 79 7.35 12.68 14.58
C ILE A 79 6.70 12.74 13.20
N PHE A 80 6.64 11.61 12.51
CA PHE A 80 5.96 11.52 11.23
C PHE A 80 5.13 10.24 11.08
N ILE A 81 4.12 10.31 10.23
CA ILE A 81 3.41 9.17 9.64
C ILE A 81 3.89 8.97 8.20
N GLY A 82 3.67 7.81 7.60
CA GLY A 82 4.01 7.56 6.19
C GLY A 82 2.96 8.12 5.23
N GLY A 83 3.39 8.55 4.05
CA GLY A 83 2.54 8.84 2.89
C GLY A 83 2.64 7.76 1.80
N ASN A 84 2.58 8.17 0.53
CA ASN A 84 2.76 7.30 -0.64
C ASN A 84 4.18 7.34 -1.23
N HIS A 85 4.99 8.35 -0.89
CA HIS A 85 6.39 8.48 -1.31
C HIS A 85 7.36 8.14 -0.17
N GLU A 86 7.37 6.85 0.20
CA GLU A 86 8.20 6.37 1.31
C GLU A 86 9.19 5.29 0.90
N ALA A 87 10.30 5.20 1.63
CA ALA A 87 11.16 4.01 1.65
C ALA A 87 10.41 2.87 2.36
N SER A 88 9.48 2.23 1.65
CA SER A 88 8.48 1.34 2.25
C SER A 88 9.09 0.08 2.88
N ASN A 89 10.23 -0.37 2.37
CA ASN A 89 11.02 -1.44 2.98
C ASN A 89 11.53 -1.06 4.37
N TYR A 90 12.04 0.17 4.54
CA TYR A 90 12.54 0.62 5.84
C TYR A 90 11.40 0.90 6.81
N LEU A 91 10.31 1.52 6.37
CA LEU A 91 9.15 1.74 7.24
C LEU A 91 8.50 0.42 7.68
N TRP A 92 8.55 -0.63 6.86
CA TRP A 92 8.08 -1.97 7.24
C TRP A 92 8.86 -2.57 8.41
N GLU A 93 10.18 -2.36 8.49
CA GLU A 93 11.02 -2.77 9.63
C GLU A 93 10.50 -2.21 10.96
N LEU A 94 9.85 -1.05 10.90
CA LEU A 94 9.31 -0.27 12.02
C LEU A 94 7.78 -0.16 11.93
N TYR A 95 7.10 -1.23 11.51
CA TYR A 95 5.64 -1.29 11.42
C TYR A 95 4.92 -0.79 12.69
N TYR A 96 5.48 -1.11 13.86
CA TYR A 96 4.95 -0.72 15.19
C TYR A 96 5.42 0.67 15.67
N GLY A 97 6.16 1.40 14.84
CA GLY A 97 6.80 2.67 15.18
C GLY A 97 8.19 2.52 15.80
N GLY A 98 8.98 3.58 15.75
CA GLY A 98 10.34 3.64 16.28
C GLY A 98 11.17 4.77 15.67
N TYR A 99 12.36 4.99 16.20
CA TYR A 99 13.26 5.99 15.66
C TYR A 99 13.85 5.51 14.34
N VAL A 100 13.71 6.34 13.30
CA VAL A 100 14.34 6.13 11.98
C VAL A 100 15.70 6.81 11.86
N ALA A 101 15.98 7.76 12.76
CA ALA A 101 17.25 8.43 12.94
C ALA A 101 17.23 9.06 14.35
N PRO A 102 18.37 9.50 14.90
CA PRO A 102 18.37 10.23 16.17
C PRO A 102 17.40 11.41 16.13
N ASN A 103 16.48 11.47 17.11
CA ASN A 103 15.47 12.52 17.26
C ASN A 103 14.39 12.59 16.15
N ILE A 104 14.29 11.55 15.29
CA ILE A 104 13.23 11.40 14.27
C ILE A 104 12.49 10.08 14.48
N TYR A 105 11.21 10.15 14.83
CA TYR A 105 10.37 9.02 15.20
C TYR A 105 9.27 8.78 14.16
N PHE A 106 9.25 7.57 13.59
CA PHE A 106 8.13 7.09 12.79
C PHE A 106 7.04 6.54 13.71
N LEU A 107 5.81 7.02 13.55
CA LEU A 107 4.68 6.60 14.39
C LEU A 107 4.25 5.14 14.14
N GLY A 108 4.69 4.54 13.02
CA GLY A 108 4.26 3.23 12.57
C GLY A 108 3.16 3.31 11.53
N PHE A 109 2.68 2.15 11.06
CA PHE A 109 1.57 2.09 10.11
C PHE A 109 0.26 2.62 10.71
N ALA A 110 0.10 2.43 12.02
CA ALA A 110 -0.81 3.15 12.88
C ALA A 110 -0.18 3.19 14.27
N GLY A 111 -0.45 4.23 15.05
CA GLY A 111 0.17 4.39 16.36
C GLY A 111 -0.50 5.44 17.24
N VAL A 112 -0.33 5.31 18.55
CA VAL A 112 -0.55 6.39 19.53
C VAL A 112 0.65 6.45 20.46
N ILE A 113 1.16 7.66 20.70
CA ILE A 113 2.25 7.95 21.63
C ILE A 113 1.89 9.14 22.51
N LYS A 114 2.66 9.34 23.57
CA LYS A 114 2.60 10.53 24.42
C LYS A 114 3.81 11.42 24.15
N PHE A 115 3.60 12.73 24.20
CA PHE A 115 4.67 13.73 24.15
C PHE A 115 4.35 14.86 25.13
N GLY A 116 5.06 14.94 26.24
CA GLY A 116 4.64 15.80 27.35
C GLY A 116 3.27 15.39 27.90
N ASN A 117 2.32 16.32 27.95
CA ASN A 117 0.95 16.08 28.42
C ASN A 117 -0.05 15.71 27.31
N ILE A 118 0.38 15.60 26.04
CA ILE A 118 -0.53 15.33 24.92
C ILE A 118 -0.39 13.89 24.39
N ARG A 119 -1.50 13.34 23.88
CA ARG A 119 -1.58 12.10 23.12
C ARG A 119 -1.67 12.38 21.62
N ILE A 120 -0.76 11.77 20.86
CA ILE A 120 -0.65 11.94 19.42
C ILE A 120 -0.94 10.59 18.77
N GLY A 121 -2.03 10.51 18.02
CA GLY A 121 -2.39 9.36 17.21
C GLY A 121 -2.10 9.59 15.73
N GLY A 122 -2.02 8.52 14.95
CA GLY A 122 -1.95 8.66 13.51
C GLY A 122 -2.12 7.38 12.72
N LEU A 123 -2.44 7.58 11.45
CA LEU A 123 -2.65 6.54 10.44
C LEU A 123 -1.78 6.86 9.23
N SER A 124 -0.84 5.97 8.91
CA SER A 124 0.03 6.11 7.76
C SER A 124 -0.63 5.60 6.48
N GLY A 125 -0.25 6.18 5.35
CA GLY A 125 -0.63 5.74 4.01
C GLY A 125 -1.80 6.48 3.39
N ILE A 126 -2.20 6.02 2.21
CA ILE A 126 -3.39 6.53 1.49
C ILE A 126 -4.46 5.45 1.33
N TYR A 127 -5.72 5.86 1.31
CA TYR A 127 -6.85 4.96 1.20
C TYR A 127 -7.05 4.48 -0.23
N ASN A 128 -7.01 3.16 -0.43
CA ASN A 128 -7.45 2.52 -1.66
C ASN A 128 -8.43 1.38 -1.34
N ALA A 129 -9.67 1.50 -1.85
CA ALA A 129 -10.74 0.56 -1.52
C ALA A 129 -10.43 -0.89 -1.93
N ARG A 130 -9.58 -1.11 -2.94
CA ARG A 130 -9.22 -2.45 -3.42
C ARG A 130 -8.33 -3.19 -2.44
N ASN A 131 -7.44 -2.48 -1.74
CA ASN A 131 -6.50 -3.07 -0.79
C ASN A 131 -6.96 -2.96 0.66
N TYR A 132 -7.92 -2.08 0.96
CA TYR A 132 -8.35 -1.79 2.33
C TYR A 132 -8.62 -3.03 3.19
N ARG A 133 -9.33 -4.02 2.65
CA ARG A 133 -9.69 -5.25 3.38
C ARG A 133 -8.61 -6.33 3.35
N THR A 134 -7.57 -6.19 2.53
CA THR A 134 -6.50 -7.19 2.43
C THR A 134 -5.53 -7.07 3.59
N GLY A 135 -4.71 -8.09 3.82
CA GLY A 135 -3.56 -7.98 4.72
C GLY A 135 -2.33 -7.35 4.06
N HIS A 136 -1.32 -7.11 4.89
CA HIS A 136 0.01 -6.65 4.49
C HIS A 136 0.86 -7.82 3.97
N HIS A 137 0.68 -8.15 2.70
CA HIS A 137 1.26 -9.31 2.03
C HIS A 137 2.52 -8.95 1.19
N GLU A 138 2.78 -7.66 1.02
CA GLU A 138 3.85 -7.09 0.22
C GLU A 138 5.20 -7.30 0.88
N ARG A 139 6.22 -7.69 0.11
CA ARG A 139 7.59 -7.85 0.61
C ARG A 139 8.57 -7.33 -0.42
N ALA A 140 9.66 -6.71 0.04
CA ALA A 140 10.77 -6.31 -0.80
C ALA A 140 11.52 -7.56 -1.32
N PRO A 141 12.06 -7.54 -2.56
CA PRO A 141 11.91 -6.48 -3.55
C PRO A 141 10.48 -6.41 -4.09
N TYR A 142 9.91 -5.21 -4.14
CA TYR A 142 8.53 -4.99 -4.56
C TYR A 142 8.41 -5.06 -6.09
N ASN A 143 7.32 -5.64 -6.57
CA ASN A 143 6.89 -5.43 -7.96
C ASN A 143 6.02 -4.17 -8.06
N GLU A 144 5.62 -3.79 -9.28
CA GLU A 144 4.83 -2.57 -9.53
C GLU A 144 3.50 -2.50 -8.77
N SER A 145 2.86 -3.63 -8.50
CA SER A 145 1.63 -3.65 -7.71
C SER A 145 1.93 -3.57 -6.22
N GLY A 146 2.92 -4.31 -5.74
CA GLY A 146 3.29 -4.38 -4.33
C GLY A 146 3.85 -3.07 -3.80
N ILE A 147 4.61 -2.33 -4.63
CA ILE A 147 5.14 -1.03 -4.23
C ILE A 147 4.04 0.03 -4.07
N ARG A 148 2.92 -0.11 -4.78
CA ARG A 148 1.74 0.74 -4.60
C ARG A 148 0.92 0.31 -3.40
N SER A 149 0.66 -0.99 -3.27
CA SER A 149 -0.24 -1.48 -2.24
C SER A 149 0.36 -1.47 -0.82
N VAL A 150 1.69 -1.46 -0.66
CA VAL A 150 2.36 -1.47 0.65
C VAL A 150 2.01 -0.25 1.52
N TYR A 151 1.84 0.93 0.91
CA TYR A 151 1.48 2.15 1.63
C TYR A 151 -0.04 2.38 1.68
N HIS A 152 -0.86 1.48 1.15
CA HIS A 152 -2.31 1.66 1.25
C HIS A 152 -2.80 1.38 2.68
N VAL A 153 -3.74 2.17 3.18
CA VAL A 153 -4.37 1.97 4.49
C VAL A 153 -5.04 0.59 4.54
N ARG A 154 -4.91 -0.13 5.68
CA ARG A 154 -5.60 -1.40 5.93
C ARG A 154 -6.67 -1.30 7.01
N GLU A 155 -7.74 -2.05 6.82
CA GLU A 155 -8.85 -2.21 7.77
C GLU A 155 -8.33 -2.69 9.14
N TYR A 156 -7.31 -3.55 9.17
CA TYR A 156 -6.67 -3.99 10.41
C TYR A 156 -6.09 -2.82 11.23
N ASP A 157 -5.39 -1.89 10.58
CA ASP A 157 -4.78 -0.74 11.23
C ASP A 157 -5.82 0.24 11.77
N VAL A 158 -6.86 0.49 10.98
CA VAL A 158 -8.03 1.28 11.37
C VAL A 158 -8.75 0.64 12.54
N HIS A 159 -8.98 -0.68 12.52
CA HIS A 159 -9.68 -1.38 13.60
C HIS A 159 -8.95 -1.31 14.94
N LYS A 160 -7.60 -1.35 14.96
CA LYS A 160 -6.82 -1.11 16.18
C LYS A 160 -7.09 0.30 16.72
N LEU A 161 -7.00 1.33 15.87
CA LEU A 161 -7.28 2.71 16.27
C LEU A 161 -8.74 2.91 16.71
N MET A 162 -9.69 2.16 16.14
CA MET A 162 -11.09 2.15 16.59
C MET A 162 -11.26 1.58 18.02
N GLN A 163 -10.26 0.91 18.59
CA GLN A 163 -10.31 0.42 19.99
C GLN A 163 -9.86 1.45 21.03
N VAL A 164 -9.24 2.57 20.62
CA VAL A 164 -8.75 3.61 21.56
C VAL A 164 -9.92 4.27 22.29
N GLU A 165 -9.96 4.24 23.61
CA GLU A 165 -11.05 4.85 24.39
C GLU A 165 -10.61 6.16 25.04
N GLU A 166 -9.35 6.26 25.43
CA GLU A 166 -8.82 7.49 26.01
C GLU A 166 -8.77 8.62 24.95
N PRO A 167 -8.98 9.89 25.34
CA PRO A 167 -8.94 11.02 24.40
C PRO A 167 -7.60 11.16 23.69
N ILE A 168 -7.64 11.56 22.41
CA ILE A 168 -6.46 11.93 21.61
C ILE A 168 -6.49 13.45 21.39
N ASP A 169 -5.36 14.13 21.61
CA ASP A 169 -5.28 15.58 21.39
C ASP A 169 -5.02 15.92 19.92
N ILE A 170 -4.10 15.20 19.29
CA ILE A 170 -3.69 15.40 17.90
C ILE A 170 -3.79 14.09 17.14
N PHE A 171 -4.43 14.10 15.98
CA PHE A 171 -4.44 12.96 15.06
C PHE A 171 -3.85 13.34 13.70
N LEU A 172 -3.02 12.46 13.14
CA LEU A 172 -2.37 12.61 11.84
C LEU A 172 -2.93 11.60 10.83
N SER A 173 -3.26 12.04 9.62
CA SER A 173 -3.46 11.16 8.46
C SER A 173 -2.87 11.79 7.22
N HIS A 174 -2.31 11.02 6.29
CA HIS A 174 -1.71 11.63 5.10
C HIS A 174 -2.80 12.19 4.18
N ASP A 175 -3.74 11.32 3.79
CA ASP A 175 -4.94 11.71 3.08
C ASP A 175 -5.97 12.41 3.99
N TRP A 176 -6.85 13.19 3.37
CA TRP A 176 -7.88 13.94 4.09
C TRP A 176 -9.06 13.04 4.43
N PRO A 177 -9.74 13.23 5.57
CA PRO A 177 -11.03 12.59 5.81
C PRO A 177 -12.05 12.98 4.73
N VAL A 178 -12.72 12.00 4.11
CA VAL A 178 -13.84 12.28 3.19
C VAL A 178 -14.88 13.16 3.88
N GLY A 179 -15.36 14.19 3.17
CA GLY A 179 -16.39 15.11 3.66
C GLY A 179 -15.85 16.27 4.50
N ILE A 180 -14.55 16.31 4.81
CA ILE A 180 -13.96 17.40 5.61
C ILE A 180 -14.16 18.79 4.97
N THR A 181 -14.30 18.82 3.64
CA THR A 181 -14.54 20.05 2.87
C THR A 181 -15.88 20.72 3.20
N ASP A 182 -16.88 19.96 3.65
CA ASP A 182 -18.17 20.51 4.09
C ASP A 182 -18.04 21.38 5.34
N CYS A 183 -17.02 21.10 6.16
CA CYS A 183 -16.72 21.81 7.40
C CYS A 183 -15.79 23.02 7.21
N GLY A 184 -15.51 23.39 5.95
CA GLY A 184 -14.65 24.52 5.59
C GLY A 184 -15.13 25.25 4.35
N ASN A 185 -14.29 26.15 3.82
CA ASN A 185 -14.64 26.94 2.64
C ASN A 185 -14.32 26.18 1.33
N TRP A 186 -15.08 25.12 1.04
CA TRP A 186 -14.86 24.32 -0.17
C TRP A 186 -14.99 25.15 -1.45
N LYS A 187 -15.84 26.20 -1.47
CA LYS A 187 -15.98 27.11 -2.61
C LYS A 187 -14.68 27.84 -2.94
N GLN A 188 -13.88 28.17 -1.92
CA GLN A 188 -12.55 28.73 -2.14
C GLN A 188 -11.58 27.66 -2.64
N LEU A 189 -11.63 26.44 -2.10
CA LEU A 189 -10.78 25.34 -2.53
C LEU A 189 -10.94 25.05 -4.03
N VAL A 190 -12.17 24.90 -4.51
CA VAL A 190 -12.44 24.59 -5.94
C VAL A 190 -12.12 25.75 -6.88
N ARG A 191 -12.00 26.99 -6.39
CA ARG A 191 -11.49 28.09 -7.23
C ARG A 191 -10.03 27.92 -7.60
N TYR A 192 -9.24 27.30 -6.72
CA TYR A 192 -7.82 27.05 -6.95
C TYR A 192 -7.55 25.65 -7.51
N LYS A 193 -8.37 24.66 -7.14
CA LYS A 193 -8.32 23.28 -7.64
C LYS A 193 -9.70 22.84 -8.17
N PRO A 194 -10.10 23.27 -9.38
CA PRO A 194 -11.47 23.05 -9.89
C PRO A 194 -11.88 21.59 -10.05
N TYR A 195 -10.92 20.72 -10.32
CA TYR A 195 -11.14 19.27 -10.49
C TYR A 195 -11.65 18.59 -9.21
N PHE A 196 -11.36 19.14 -8.03
CA PHE A 196 -11.93 18.65 -6.76
C PHE A 196 -13.44 18.86 -6.67
N GLU A 197 -14.06 19.73 -7.48
CA GLU A 197 -15.49 20.01 -7.37
C GLU A 197 -16.33 18.74 -7.51
N LYS A 198 -16.01 17.90 -8.50
CA LYS A 198 -16.71 16.63 -8.72
C LYS A 198 -16.54 15.68 -7.54
N GLU A 199 -15.32 15.51 -7.07
CA GLU A 199 -15.01 14.58 -5.98
C GLU A 199 -15.58 15.02 -4.63
N ILE A 200 -15.67 16.33 -4.39
CA ILE A 200 -16.33 16.89 -3.21
C ILE A 200 -17.84 16.63 -3.26
N GLN A 201 -18.46 16.82 -4.42
CA GLN A 201 -19.89 16.57 -4.63
C GLN A 201 -20.23 15.08 -4.51
N GLU A 202 -19.40 14.20 -5.06
CA GLU A 202 -19.57 12.75 -5.06
C GLU A 202 -19.10 12.07 -3.76
N LYS A 203 -18.49 12.83 -2.82
CA LYS A 203 -17.91 12.33 -1.57
C LYS A 203 -16.85 11.25 -1.79
N THR A 204 -15.98 11.49 -2.77
CA THR A 204 -14.84 10.63 -3.11
C THR A 204 -13.49 11.25 -2.78
N LEU A 205 -13.41 12.56 -2.56
CA LEU A 205 -12.16 13.23 -2.20
C LEU A 205 -11.69 12.80 -0.80
N GLY A 206 -10.60 12.03 -0.75
CA GLY A 206 -9.93 11.61 0.48
C GLY A 206 -10.31 10.20 0.97
N SER A 207 -10.08 9.96 2.26
CA SER A 207 -10.14 8.65 2.91
C SER A 207 -11.39 8.42 3.75
N LYS A 208 -12.09 7.33 3.39
CA LYS A 208 -13.23 6.82 4.16
C LYS A 208 -12.79 6.29 5.52
N ALA A 209 -11.61 5.70 5.59
CA ALA A 209 -11.02 5.21 6.85
C ALA A 209 -10.71 6.37 7.81
N ALA A 210 -10.09 7.44 7.31
CA ALA A 210 -9.81 8.64 8.09
C ALA A 210 -11.11 9.30 8.58
N ALA A 211 -12.16 9.36 7.75
CA ALA A 211 -13.47 9.88 8.15
C ALA A 211 -14.09 9.08 9.31
N GLN A 212 -14.04 7.74 9.27
CA GLN A 212 -14.51 6.88 10.36
C GLN A 212 -13.75 7.14 11.67
N LEU A 213 -12.42 7.28 11.57
CA LEU A 213 -11.58 7.58 12.73
C LEU A 213 -11.85 8.98 13.30
N LEU A 214 -12.05 9.98 12.44
CA LEU A 214 -12.40 11.35 12.86
C LEU A 214 -13.71 11.37 13.65
N GLU A 215 -14.74 10.69 13.16
CA GLU A 215 -16.05 10.59 13.83
C GLU A 215 -15.96 9.89 15.19
N LYS A 216 -15.13 8.85 15.29
CA LYS A 216 -14.96 8.05 16.50
C LYS A 216 -14.05 8.70 17.53
N LEU A 217 -12.87 9.18 17.12
CA LEU A 217 -11.80 9.64 18.02
C LEU A 217 -11.98 11.09 18.46
N ARG A 218 -12.57 11.92 17.58
CA ARG A 218 -12.92 13.33 17.87
C ARG A 218 -11.77 14.14 18.50
N PRO A 219 -10.56 14.09 17.94
CA PRO A 219 -9.40 14.75 18.55
C PRO A 219 -9.57 16.27 18.52
N ALA A 220 -8.87 17.01 19.38
CA ALA A 220 -8.89 18.47 19.34
C ALA A 220 -8.33 19.02 18.02
N TYR A 221 -7.30 18.35 17.48
CA TYR A 221 -6.66 18.67 16.21
C TYR A 221 -6.57 17.47 15.28
N TRP A 222 -6.82 17.70 13.99
CA TRP A 222 -6.56 16.75 12.93
C TRP A 222 -5.69 17.40 11.86
N PHE A 223 -4.55 16.77 11.53
CA PHE A 223 -3.62 17.28 10.52
C PHE A 223 -3.48 16.31 9.35
N SER A 224 -3.49 16.87 8.14
CA SER A 224 -3.34 16.11 6.90
C SER A 224 -2.48 16.81 5.84
N ALA A 225 -2.15 16.09 4.76
CA ALA A 225 -1.36 16.61 3.65
C ALA A 225 -1.86 16.05 2.31
N HIS A 226 -0.97 15.48 1.49
CA HIS A 226 -1.23 14.78 0.23
C HIS A 226 -1.76 15.66 -0.93
N LEU A 227 -2.83 16.40 -0.72
CA LEU A 227 -3.52 17.18 -1.78
C LEU A 227 -2.83 18.50 -2.17
N HIS A 228 -1.59 18.72 -1.70
CA HIS A 228 -0.74 19.87 -2.03
C HIS A 228 -1.46 21.23 -2.03
N CYS A 229 -2.24 21.47 -0.96
CA CYS A 229 -2.88 22.75 -0.74
C CYS A 229 -3.18 22.95 0.74
N LYS A 230 -3.21 24.22 1.17
CA LYS A 230 -3.69 24.56 2.51
C LYS A 230 -5.21 24.56 2.54
N PHE A 231 -5.79 23.83 3.49
CA PHE A 231 -7.20 23.90 3.80
C PHE A 231 -7.41 23.82 5.31
N SER A 232 -8.41 24.55 5.80
CA SER A 232 -8.76 24.55 7.23
C SER A 232 -10.27 24.40 7.37
N ALA A 233 -10.66 23.57 8.33
CA ALA A 233 -12.06 23.28 8.63
C ALA A 233 -12.25 23.13 10.14
N VAL A 234 -13.48 23.29 10.60
CA VAL A 234 -13.87 23.04 12.00
C VAL A 234 -15.01 22.05 12.00
N VAL A 235 -14.78 20.88 12.58
CA VAL A 235 -15.75 19.80 12.66
C VAL A 235 -16.44 19.87 14.02
N GLN A 236 -17.77 19.97 14.00
CA GLN A 236 -18.62 19.96 15.19
C GLN A 236 -19.17 18.55 15.41
N HIS A 237 -18.76 17.89 16.49
CA HIS A 237 -19.17 16.51 16.79
C HIS A 237 -20.49 16.47 17.55
N GLY A 238 -21.60 16.55 16.82
CA GLY A 238 -22.95 16.63 17.41
C GLY A 238 -23.26 18.00 18.00
N GLU A 239 -24.53 18.23 18.34
CA GLU A 239 -25.00 19.52 18.87
C GLU A 239 -24.39 19.77 20.27
N GLY A 240 -23.62 20.85 20.41
CA GLY A 240 -22.92 21.18 21.65
C GLY A 240 -21.75 20.28 22.03
N GLY A 241 -21.35 19.35 21.16
CA GLY A 241 -20.21 18.45 21.40
C GLY A 241 -18.84 19.10 21.14
N PRO A 242 -17.76 18.31 21.23
CA PRO A 242 -16.40 18.81 21.03
C PRO A 242 -16.16 19.26 19.58
N LEU A 243 -15.16 20.13 19.42
CA LEU A 243 -14.70 20.62 18.13
C LEU A 243 -13.37 19.97 17.75
N THR A 244 -13.25 19.54 16.49
CA THR A 244 -11.96 19.22 15.88
C THR A 244 -11.53 20.32 14.94
N LYS A 245 -10.34 20.88 15.15
CA LYS A 245 -9.70 21.82 14.24
C LYS A 245 -8.90 21.04 13.20
N PHE A 246 -9.37 21.04 11.97
CA PHE A 246 -8.69 20.40 10.85
C PHE A 246 -7.77 21.39 10.14
N LEU A 247 -6.56 20.95 9.82
CA LEU A 247 -5.63 21.68 8.96
C LEU A 247 -4.91 20.72 8.03
N ALA A 248 -4.99 21.01 6.74
CA ALA A 248 -4.14 20.42 5.72
C ALA A 248 -3.11 21.43 5.22
N LEU A 249 -1.91 20.95 4.90
CA LEU A 249 -0.80 21.77 4.43
C LEU A 249 -0.21 21.24 3.10
N ASP A 250 0.49 22.14 2.43
CA ASP A 250 1.14 21.89 1.13
C ASP A 250 2.51 21.21 1.32
N LYS A 251 3.20 20.90 0.22
CA LYS A 251 4.60 20.44 0.21
C LYS A 251 5.61 21.58 0.28
N CYS A 252 6.83 21.30 0.72
CA CYS A 252 7.93 22.27 0.93
C CYS A 252 8.47 22.90 -0.38
N LEU A 253 7.66 23.73 -1.04
CA LEU A 253 8.00 24.47 -2.25
C LEU A 253 7.91 25.99 -2.06
N PRO A 254 8.63 26.78 -2.90
CA PRO A 254 8.59 28.24 -2.82
C PRO A 254 7.17 28.79 -2.88
N ARG A 255 6.86 29.76 -2.01
CA ARG A 255 5.55 30.46 -1.93
C ARG A 255 4.36 29.56 -1.58
N ARG A 256 4.57 28.28 -1.25
CA ARG A 256 3.52 27.36 -0.78
C ARG A 256 3.35 27.42 0.75
N LYS A 257 2.19 26.96 1.23
CA LYS A 257 1.82 26.99 2.66
C LYS A 257 2.01 25.61 3.28
N PHE A 258 3.27 25.21 3.42
CA PHE A 258 3.66 23.85 3.82
C PHE A 258 3.89 23.67 5.33
N LEU A 259 4.02 24.77 6.07
CA LEU A 259 4.35 24.76 7.49
C LEU A 259 3.43 25.70 8.27
N GLN A 260 2.98 25.27 9.44
CA GLN A 260 2.27 26.13 10.39
C GLN A 260 2.65 25.78 11.83
N VAL A 261 2.95 26.78 12.64
CA VAL A 261 3.19 26.60 14.08
C VAL A 261 1.89 26.83 14.84
N ILE A 262 1.59 25.93 15.77
CA ILE A 262 0.50 26.06 16.73
C ILE A 262 1.06 26.06 18.15
N GLU A 263 0.24 26.55 19.08
CA GLU A 263 0.55 26.56 20.51
C GLU A 263 -0.52 25.75 21.24
N ILE A 264 -0.05 24.83 22.09
CA ILE A 264 -0.88 24.00 22.95
C ILE A 264 -0.44 24.24 24.39
N GLU A 265 -1.42 24.37 25.29
CA GLU A 265 -1.17 24.52 26.73
C GLU A 265 -0.47 23.27 27.28
N SER A 266 0.65 23.49 27.97
CA SER A 266 1.47 22.42 28.53
C SER A 266 2.30 22.93 29.70
N GLU A 267 2.68 22.00 30.59
CA GLU A 267 3.72 22.24 31.59
C GLU A 267 5.08 22.51 30.93
N PRO A 268 6.05 23.14 31.61
CA PRO A 268 7.39 23.37 31.06
C PRO A 268 8.12 22.06 30.70
N GLY A 269 8.83 22.06 29.57
CA GLY A 269 9.66 20.94 29.11
C GLY A 269 10.96 20.72 29.91
N PRO A 270 11.85 19.81 29.47
CA PRO A 270 11.86 19.15 28.17
C PRO A 270 10.80 18.04 28.06
N TYR A 271 10.24 17.89 26.86
CA TYR A 271 9.30 16.83 26.54
C TYR A 271 10.01 15.69 25.83
N GLU A 272 9.58 14.48 26.09
CA GLU A 272 10.11 13.28 25.46
C GLU A 272 8.95 12.44 24.90
N ILE A 273 9.24 11.67 23.86
CA ILE A 273 8.31 10.67 23.35
C ILE A 273 8.21 9.54 24.37
N GLN A 274 7.00 9.11 24.67
CA GLN A 274 6.69 7.99 25.54
C GLN A 274 5.68 7.07 24.87
N TYR A 275 5.79 5.77 25.12
CA TYR A 275 4.78 4.81 24.74
C TYR A 275 3.45 5.11 25.42
N ASP A 276 2.37 4.89 24.67
CA ASP A 276 1.01 4.91 25.19
C ASP A 276 0.58 3.52 25.65
N GLU A 277 0.22 3.40 26.93
CA GLU A 277 -0.14 2.11 27.55
C GLU A 277 -1.34 1.45 26.87
N GLU A 278 -2.40 2.22 26.58
CA GLU A 278 -3.59 1.71 25.90
C GLU A 278 -3.25 1.20 24.50
N TRP A 279 -2.45 1.95 23.74
CA TRP A 279 -2.03 1.53 22.40
C TRP A 279 -1.19 0.25 22.40
N LEU A 280 -0.28 0.10 23.37
CA LEU A 280 0.49 -1.12 23.52
C LEU A 280 -0.39 -2.32 23.88
N ALA A 281 -1.42 -2.12 24.72
CA ALA A 281 -2.39 -3.16 25.04
C ALA A 281 -3.23 -3.57 23.81
N ILE A 282 -3.71 -2.60 23.02
CA ILE A 282 -4.39 -2.84 21.74
C ILE A 282 -3.47 -3.62 20.78
N THR A 283 -2.21 -3.20 20.67
CA THR A 283 -1.20 -3.87 19.83
C THR A 283 -1.03 -5.33 20.23
N ARG A 284 -0.89 -5.60 21.54
CA ARG A 284 -0.80 -6.97 22.07
C ARG A 284 -2.02 -7.82 21.74
N LYS A 285 -3.22 -7.28 21.97
CA LYS A 285 -4.48 -8.00 21.69
C LYS A 285 -4.61 -8.40 20.22
N PHE A 286 -4.23 -7.50 19.31
CA PHE A 286 -4.43 -7.69 17.87
C PHE A 286 -3.31 -8.47 17.17
N ASN A 287 -2.12 -8.60 17.77
CA ASN A 287 -0.98 -9.24 17.12
C ASN A 287 -1.27 -10.66 16.61
N SER A 288 -2.06 -11.46 17.34
CA SER A 288 -2.43 -12.83 16.95
C SER A 288 -3.23 -12.93 15.64
N ILE A 289 -3.89 -11.84 15.23
CA ILE A 289 -4.73 -11.77 14.04
C ILE A 289 -4.14 -10.85 12.94
N PHE A 290 -2.86 -10.46 13.06
CA PHE A 290 -2.18 -9.62 12.08
C PHE A 290 -2.26 -10.25 10.67
N PRO A 291 -3.01 -9.65 9.73
CA PRO A 291 -3.18 -10.22 8.40
C PRO A 291 -1.95 -9.95 7.54
N LEU A 292 -1.13 -10.99 7.29
CA LEU A 292 0.07 -10.92 6.43
C LEU A 292 -0.14 -11.55 5.05
N THR A 293 -1.40 -11.74 4.64
CA THR A 293 -1.78 -12.35 3.36
C THR A 293 -2.87 -11.53 2.70
N PHE A 294 -3.26 -11.87 1.47
CA PHE A 294 -4.42 -11.24 0.81
C PHE A 294 -5.75 -11.42 1.55
N LYS A 295 -5.82 -12.29 2.55
CA LYS A 295 -7.04 -12.51 3.35
C LYS A 295 -7.25 -11.38 4.35
N ASN A 296 -8.51 -11.06 4.58
CA ASN A 296 -8.93 -10.11 5.59
C ASN A 296 -8.55 -10.57 7.00
N ALA A 297 -8.41 -9.61 7.92
CA ALA A 297 -8.25 -9.90 9.33
C ALA A 297 -9.50 -10.62 9.87
N ASN A 298 -9.29 -11.61 10.75
CA ASN A 298 -10.37 -12.27 11.45
C ASN A 298 -10.53 -11.66 12.86
N PHE A 299 -11.27 -10.56 12.95
CA PHE A 299 -11.47 -9.84 14.21
C PHE A 299 -12.15 -10.67 15.30
N GLY A 300 -12.94 -11.69 14.93
CA GLY A 300 -13.57 -12.60 15.91
C GLY A 300 -12.63 -13.65 16.50
N ALA A 301 -11.39 -13.75 16.01
CA ALA A 301 -10.40 -14.73 16.47
C ALA A 301 -9.43 -14.18 17.52
N THR A 302 -9.60 -12.94 17.99
CA THR A 302 -8.79 -12.42 19.11
C THR A 302 -9.04 -13.27 20.35
N GLN A 303 -8.00 -13.89 20.88
CA GLN A 303 -8.11 -14.80 22.03
C GLN A 303 -7.89 -14.09 23.37
N LEU A 304 -7.28 -12.91 23.35
CA LEU A 304 -6.92 -12.17 24.56
C LEU A 304 -8.00 -11.16 24.93
N GLU A 305 -8.31 -11.14 26.23
CA GLU A 305 -9.12 -10.08 26.81
C GLU A 305 -8.30 -8.78 26.91
N MET A 306 -8.98 -7.64 26.76
CA MET A 306 -8.30 -6.34 26.77
C MET A 306 -7.68 -6.05 28.14
N GLU A 307 -8.36 -6.46 29.22
CA GLU A 307 -7.92 -6.22 30.59
C GLU A 307 -6.61 -6.95 30.90
N ASP A 308 -6.46 -8.21 30.47
CA ASP A 308 -5.21 -8.97 30.62
C ASP A 308 -4.06 -8.30 29.86
N CYS A 309 -4.36 -7.73 28.68
CA CYS A 309 -3.37 -6.98 27.90
C CYS A 309 -2.94 -5.69 28.62
N ARG A 310 -3.90 -4.92 29.18
CA ARG A 310 -3.62 -3.69 29.94
C ARG A 310 -2.76 -4.00 31.17
N GLN A 311 -3.14 -4.99 31.97
CA GLN A 311 -2.41 -5.37 33.19
C GLN A 311 -0.95 -5.76 32.90
N LEU A 312 -0.74 -6.59 31.87
CA LEU A 312 0.62 -6.99 31.47
C LEU A 312 1.44 -5.78 31.00
N VAL A 313 0.89 -4.96 30.12
CA VAL A 313 1.60 -3.77 29.60
C VAL A 313 1.92 -2.80 30.74
N SER A 314 0.97 -2.54 31.64
CA SER A 314 1.18 -1.67 32.81
C SER A 314 2.34 -2.15 33.67
N SER A 315 2.37 -3.45 34.00
CA SER A 315 3.47 -4.05 34.77
C SER A 315 4.81 -3.91 34.05
N ARG A 316 4.86 -4.17 32.73
CA ARG A 316 6.09 -4.05 31.93
C ARG A 316 6.60 -2.61 31.83
N LEU A 317 5.69 -1.64 31.68
CA LEU A 317 6.05 -0.22 31.62
C LEU A 317 6.47 0.32 33.00
N GLN A 318 5.92 -0.19 34.10
CA GLN A 318 6.38 0.16 35.45
C GLN A 318 7.80 -0.35 35.73
N GLU A 319 8.14 -1.55 35.26
CA GLU A 319 9.48 -2.14 35.44
C GLU A 319 10.54 -1.46 34.55
N ARG A 320 10.22 -1.22 33.27
CA ARG A 320 11.20 -0.81 32.25
C ARG A 320 11.14 0.68 31.91
N GLY A 321 10.04 1.37 32.23
CA GLY A 321 9.76 2.74 31.82
C GLY A 321 9.11 2.88 30.44
N THR A 322 8.64 4.08 30.14
CA THR A 322 7.79 4.37 28.96
C THR A 322 8.54 4.87 27.73
N LYS A 323 9.83 5.22 27.81
CA LYS A 323 10.58 5.79 26.67
C LYS A 323 10.73 4.78 25.52
N PRO A 324 10.60 5.12 24.23
CA PRO A 324 10.85 4.15 23.16
C PRO A 324 12.26 3.54 23.18
N PHE A 325 12.47 2.44 22.44
CA PHE A 325 13.82 1.88 22.27
C PHE A 325 14.68 2.80 21.41
N GLU A 326 15.98 2.87 21.70
CA GLU A 326 16.90 3.78 21.02
C GLU A 326 17.12 3.42 19.54
N PHE A 327 17.42 4.44 18.74
CA PHE A 327 17.74 4.28 17.32
C PHE A 327 18.91 3.29 17.11
N THR A 328 18.78 2.45 16.09
CA THR A 328 19.87 1.59 15.59
C THR A 328 19.86 1.57 14.06
N GLN A 329 21.05 1.68 13.46
CA GLN A 329 21.23 1.54 12.02
C GLN A 329 21.08 0.07 11.60
N THR A 330 20.18 -0.19 10.65
CA THR A 330 19.89 -1.53 10.12
C THR A 330 20.40 -1.75 8.69
N ALA A 331 20.86 -0.69 8.03
CA ALA A 331 21.50 -0.73 6.71
C ALA A 331 22.65 0.28 6.61
N PRO A 332 23.64 0.07 5.71
CA PRO A 332 24.65 1.09 5.43
C PRO A 332 24.02 2.38 4.91
N PRO A 333 24.42 3.58 5.40
CA PRO A 333 23.95 4.83 4.85
C PRO A 333 24.53 5.08 3.45
N PHE A 334 23.85 5.92 2.66
CA PHE A 334 24.41 6.46 1.42
C PHE A 334 25.74 7.17 1.68
N ASP A 335 26.72 6.95 0.79
CA ASP A 335 27.98 7.66 0.78
C ASP A 335 28.21 8.26 -0.62
N PRO A 336 28.11 9.59 -0.81
CA PRO A 336 28.29 10.20 -2.13
C PRO A 336 29.73 10.06 -2.68
N THR A 337 30.68 9.62 -1.85
CA THR A 337 32.08 9.41 -2.26
C THR A 337 32.35 8.01 -2.81
N GLN A 338 31.42 7.07 -2.62
CA GLN A 338 31.52 5.69 -3.07
C GLN A 338 30.32 5.37 -3.95
N SER A 339 30.56 4.95 -5.19
CA SER A 339 29.52 4.24 -5.96
C SER A 339 29.49 2.82 -5.42
N ASP A 340 28.41 2.37 -4.79
CA ASP A 340 28.29 0.99 -4.27
C ASP A 340 28.10 0.04 -5.46
N PRO A 341 29.13 -0.72 -5.91
CA PRO A 341 29.03 -1.41 -7.18
C PRO A 341 28.41 -2.80 -7.06
N ASN A 342 28.34 -3.41 -5.85
CA ASN A 342 27.97 -4.83 -5.70
C ASN A 342 27.93 -5.36 -4.24
N GLY A 343 27.57 -4.55 -3.23
CA GLY A 343 27.46 -5.07 -1.86
C GLY A 343 26.30 -6.06 -1.69
N SER A 344 26.53 -7.38 -1.80
CA SER A 344 25.59 -8.43 -1.42
C SER A 344 25.20 -8.28 0.07
N PHE A 345 24.12 -7.54 0.34
CA PHE A 345 23.51 -7.48 1.67
C PHE A 345 22.34 -8.45 1.67
N SER A 346 22.44 -9.45 2.53
CA SER A 346 21.49 -10.54 2.65
C SER A 346 20.28 -10.10 3.48
N GLY A 347 19.21 -9.67 2.82
CA GLY A 347 17.89 -9.53 3.43
C GLY A 347 17.76 -8.48 4.53
N CYS A 348 16.53 -8.24 4.93
CA CYS A 348 16.15 -7.27 5.95
C CYS A 348 16.58 -7.78 7.33
N PRO A 349 17.58 -7.20 8.01
CA PRO A 349 17.76 -7.50 9.42
C PRO A 349 16.48 -7.09 10.14
N ARG A 350 16.03 -7.93 11.08
CA ARG A 350 14.99 -7.53 12.01
C ARG A 350 15.46 -6.28 12.73
N ASN A 351 14.63 -5.25 12.78
CA ASN A 351 15.01 -4.03 13.48
C ASN A 351 15.07 -4.29 14.99
N PRO A 352 16.20 -4.00 15.67
CA PRO A 352 16.35 -4.27 17.10
C PRO A 352 15.31 -3.55 17.98
N GLN A 353 14.81 -2.38 17.54
CA GLN A 353 13.74 -1.66 18.24
C GLN A 353 12.44 -2.46 18.21
N THR A 354 12.07 -2.98 17.04
CA THR A 354 10.88 -3.82 16.85
C THR A 354 11.00 -5.13 17.62
N GLU A 355 12.16 -5.79 17.58
CA GLU A 355 12.39 -7.01 18.37
C GLU A 355 12.25 -6.76 19.87
N SER A 356 12.86 -5.68 20.37
CA SER A 356 12.80 -5.31 21.78
C SER A 356 11.37 -4.96 22.23
N LEU A 357 10.61 -4.27 21.37
CA LEU A 357 9.20 -3.96 21.63
C LEU A 357 8.35 -5.23 21.69
N LEU A 358 8.51 -6.14 20.74
CA LEU A 358 7.75 -7.39 20.74
C LEU A 358 8.15 -8.28 21.93
N GLN A 359 9.42 -8.28 22.32
CA GLN A 359 9.87 -8.96 23.54
C GLN A 359 9.26 -8.35 24.79
N LEU A 360 9.24 -7.02 24.92
CA LEU A 360 8.58 -6.30 26.03
C LEU A 360 7.10 -6.69 26.14
N LEU A 361 6.44 -6.85 25.00
CA LEU A 361 5.03 -7.21 24.92
C LEU A 361 4.78 -8.72 24.92
N GLU A 362 5.79 -9.58 25.04
CA GLU A 362 5.67 -11.04 24.93
C GLU A 362 4.95 -11.51 23.67
N LEU A 363 5.37 -10.98 22.52
CA LEU A 363 4.79 -11.25 21.20
C LEU A 363 5.81 -11.91 20.26
N PRO A 364 5.35 -12.79 19.35
CA PRO A 364 6.20 -13.31 18.29
C PRO A 364 6.52 -12.23 17.25
N TYR A 365 7.68 -12.35 16.61
CA TYR A 365 8.06 -11.52 15.46
C TYR A 365 7.38 -12.03 14.19
N LEU A 366 6.36 -11.31 13.71
CA LEU A 366 5.54 -11.76 12.57
C LEU A 366 5.97 -11.16 11.22
N LEU A 367 6.75 -10.09 11.17
CA LEU A 367 7.03 -9.33 9.94
C LEU A 367 7.84 -10.12 8.88
N ASP A 368 8.55 -11.17 9.31
CA ASP A 368 9.27 -12.11 8.44
C ASP A 368 8.37 -13.11 7.74
N SER A 369 7.12 -13.26 8.20
CA SER A 369 6.22 -14.29 7.68
C SER A 369 5.89 -13.93 6.24
N THR A 370 6.62 -14.53 5.32
CA THR A 370 6.19 -14.68 3.94
C THR A 370 4.96 -15.59 3.99
N SER A 371 3.95 -15.27 3.19
CA SER A 371 2.82 -16.19 2.98
C SER A 371 3.41 -17.58 2.82
N GLU A 372 2.99 -18.51 3.68
CA GLU A 372 3.49 -19.88 3.65
C GLU A 372 3.69 -20.32 2.22
N SER A 373 4.90 -20.79 1.94
CA SER A 373 5.20 -21.49 0.71
C SER A 373 4.02 -22.40 0.37
N ARG A 374 3.71 -22.49 -0.91
CA ARG A 374 2.81 -23.51 -1.49
C ARG A 374 3.31 -24.95 -1.25
N GLU A 375 4.09 -25.20 -0.21
CA GLU A 375 4.50 -26.51 0.26
C GLU A 375 3.54 -26.92 1.37
N GLY A 376 2.75 -27.94 1.05
CA GLY A 376 1.58 -28.33 1.81
C GLY A 376 1.85 -28.53 3.29
N ARG A 377 1.07 -27.82 4.11
CA ARG A 377 0.55 -28.39 5.36
C ARG A 377 -0.33 -29.59 4.98
N TYR A 378 0.30 -30.73 4.70
CA TYR A 378 -0.38 -32.00 4.79
C TYR A 378 -0.75 -32.20 6.26
N SER A 379 -2.02 -31.99 6.59
CA SER A 379 -2.58 -32.53 7.82
C SER A 379 -2.32 -34.05 7.83
N PRO A 380 -1.86 -34.65 8.94
CA PRO A 380 -1.65 -36.10 9.00
C PRO A 380 -2.93 -36.95 8.89
N SER A 381 -4.10 -36.33 8.66
CA SER A 381 -5.40 -37.03 8.68
C SER A 381 -5.85 -37.55 7.31
N ALA A 382 -5.24 -37.12 6.20
CA ALA A 382 -5.60 -37.63 4.86
C ALA A 382 -4.83 -38.91 4.48
N ALA A 383 -3.58 -39.05 4.94
CA ALA A 383 -2.77 -40.26 4.72
C ALA A 383 -3.31 -41.48 5.48
N GLN A 384 -4.01 -41.28 6.61
CA GLN A 384 -4.63 -42.35 7.39
C GLN A 384 -6.02 -42.77 6.89
N LEU A 385 -6.63 -42.02 5.95
CA LEU A 385 -7.91 -42.38 5.36
C LEU A 385 -7.77 -43.26 4.11
N ILE A 386 -6.63 -43.17 3.39
CA ILE A 386 -6.35 -43.98 2.21
C ILE A 386 -5.94 -45.41 2.59
N GLU A 387 -5.34 -45.61 3.76
CA GLU A 387 -4.96 -46.94 4.25
C GLU A 387 -6.17 -47.77 4.74
N ARG A 388 -7.29 -47.11 5.10
CA ARG A 388 -8.52 -47.80 5.56
C ARG A 388 -9.50 -48.18 4.46
N VAL A 389 -9.36 -47.64 3.25
CA VAL A 389 -10.23 -48.00 2.10
C VAL A 389 -9.62 -49.13 1.27
N LEU A 390 -8.31 -49.37 1.33
CA LEU A 390 -7.63 -50.43 0.58
C LEU A 390 -7.60 -51.80 1.27
N VAL A 391 -8.01 -51.92 2.54
CA VAL A 391 -7.95 -53.19 3.31
C VAL A 391 -9.33 -53.88 3.45
N ARG A 392 -10.42 -53.29 2.94
CA ARG A 392 -11.79 -53.86 3.09
C ARG A 392 -12.50 -54.24 1.78
N GLY A 393 -11.74 -54.71 0.79
CA GLY A 393 -12.28 -55.05 -0.53
C GLY A 393 -11.79 -56.33 -1.18
N PHE A 394 -11.35 -57.35 -0.44
CA PHE A 394 -11.03 -58.65 -1.05
C PHE A 394 -11.46 -59.83 -0.17
N ARG A 395 -12.73 -60.25 -0.33
CA ARG A 395 -13.14 -61.65 -0.17
C ARG A 395 -14.29 -61.94 -1.14
N THR A 396 -13.96 -62.48 -2.31
CA THR A 396 -14.54 -63.71 -2.90
C THR A 396 -14.07 -63.88 -4.36
N PRO A 397 -13.97 -65.11 -4.88
CA PRO A 397 -13.17 -65.41 -6.06
C PRO A 397 -14.06 -65.69 -7.29
N TYR A 398 -13.86 -64.99 -8.41
CA TYR A 398 -14.26 -65.52 -9.71
C TYR A 398 -13.33 -65.05 -10.84
N LYS A 399 -12.97 -66.01 -11.68
CA LYS A 399 -12.00 -65.96 -12.78
C LYS A 399 -12.52 -65.13 -13.96
N SER A 400 -11.72 -64.22 -14.50
CA SER A 400 -11.54 -64.03 -15.94
C SER A 400 -10.33 -63.13 -16.25
N ASN A 401 -9.50 -63.57 -17.20
CA ASN A 401 -8.31 -62.87 -17.69
C ASN A 401 -8.70 -61.83 -18.74
N SER A 402 -8.77 -60.54 -18.39
CA SER A 402 -8.71 -59.41 -19.35
C SER A 402 -8.55 -58.05 -18.64
N PHE A 403 -7.58 -57.91 -17.73
CA PHE A 403 -7.33 -56.61 -17.05
C PHE A 403 -5.85 -56.30 -16.80
N LYS A 404 -4.94 -57.00 -17.48
CA LYS A 404 -3.49 -56.77 -17.37
C LYS A 404 -2.89 -55.98 -18.53
N ASP A 405 -3.61 -55.77 -19.63
CA ASP A 405 -3.06 -55.08 -20.81
C ASP A 405 -3.44 -53.59 -20.90
N SER A 406 -4.41 -53.10 -20.13
CA SER A 406 -4.81 -51.68 -20.15
C SER A 406 -4.06 -50.78 -19.16
N CYS A 407 -3.35 -51.35 -18.18
CA CYS A 407 -2.55 -50.56 -17.21
C CYS A 407 -1.08 -50.36 -17.64
N ALA A 408 -0.57 -51.12 -18.62
CA ALA A 408 0.80 -50.99 -19.11
C ALA A 408 1.01 -49.85 -20.13
N VAL A 409 -0.07 -49.39 -20.79
CA VAL A 409 -0.01 -48.27 -21.77
C VAL A 409 -0.07 -46.91 -21.07
N LEU A 410 -0.75 -46.80 -19.93
CA LEU A 410 -0.89 -45.54 -19.19
C LEU A 410 0.39 -45.15 -18.42
N PHE A 411 1.21 -46.12 -18.02
CA PHE A 411 2.48 -45.87 -17.32
C PHE A 411 3.65 -45.51 -18.26
N ARG A 412 3.58 -45.85 -19.56
CA ARG A 412 4.63 -45.49 -20.54
C ARG A 412 4.45 -44.11 -21.20
N LEU A 413 3.25 -43.50 -21.14
CA LEU A 413 3.01 -42.14 -21.65
C LEU A 413 3.42 -41.03 -20.68
N ILE A 414 3.51 -41.32 -19.37
CA ILE A 414 3.89 -40.34 -18.33
C ILE A 414 5.42 -40.12 -18.27
N PHE A 415 6.23 -41.04 -18.82
CA PHE A 415 7.69 -40.97 -18.78
C PHE A 415 8.36 -40.38 -20.03
N PHE A 416 7.64 -40.14 -21.13
CA PHE A 416 8.24 -39.67 -22.39
C PHE A 416 8.04 -38.16 -22.70
N PHE A 417 7.31 -37.41 -21.87
CA PHE A 417 7.07 -35.96 -22.07
C PHE A 417 7.67 -35.04 -21.00
N LYS A 418 8.67 -35.53 -20.25
CA LYS A 418 9.37 -34.71 -19.24
C LYS A 418 10.47 -33.75 -19.74
N PRO A 419 11.00 -33.82 -20.98
CA PRO A 419 11.95 -32.78 -21.44
C PRO A 419 11.34 -31.60 -22.23
N VAL A 420 10.08 -31.64 -22.66
CA VAL A 420 9.55 -30.60 -23.61
C VAL A 420 8.66 -29.54 -22.92
N LEU A 421 8.26 -29.75 -21.66
CA LEU A 421 7.48 -28.78 -20.88
C LEU A 421 8.33 -27.73 -20.13
N SER A 422 9.66 -27.82 -20.21
CA SER A 422 10.59 -26.88 -19.58
C SER A 422 10.99 -25.69 -20.49
N GLN A 423 10.68 -25.74 -21.79
CA GLN A 423 11.01 -24.66 -22.74
C GLN A 423 9.80 -23.82 -23.19
N PHE A 424 8.57 -24.26 -22.91
CA PHE A 424 7.36 -23.48 -23.23
C PHE A 424 6.94 -22.47 -22.15
N TYR A 425 7.46 -22.60 -20.92
CA TYR A 425 7.23 -21.62 -19.84
C TYR A 425 8.14 -20.38 -19.89
N LYS A 426 8.92 -20.22 -20.97
CA LYS A 426 9.76 -19.03 -21.20
C LYS A 426 9.22 -18.04 -22.24
N TYR A 427 8.12 -18.34 -22.93
CA TYR A 427 7.62 -17.48 -24.03
C TYR A 427 6.09 -17.31 -24.13
N ALA A 428 5.31 -17.76 -23.13
CA ALA A 428 3.86 -17.53 -23.07
C ALA A 428 3.53 -16.64 -21.87
N GLY A 429 3.95 -15.38 -21.94
CA GLY A 429 3.75 -14.36 -20.92
C GLY A 429 3.48 -13.00 -21.55
N SER A 430 2.56 -12.92 -22.49
CA SER A 430 1.98 -11.66 -22.96
C SER A 430 0.77 -11.98 -23.82
N PHE A 431 -0.41 -11.66 -23.32
CA PHE A 431 -1.66 -11.30 -24.02
C PHE A 431 -2.78 -11.40 -22.98
N VAL A 432 -2.72 -10.50 -22.00
CA VAL A 432 -3.92 -10.07 -21.30
C VAL A 432 -4.39 -8.83 -22.04
N HIS A 433 -5.63 -8.85 -22.48
CA HIS A 433 -6.28 -7.74 -23.15
C HIS A 433 -6.52 -6.65 -22.06
N ASN A 434 -5.55 -5.75 -21.89
CA ASN A 434 -5.72 -4.55 -21.07
C ASN A 434 -6.60 -3.56 -21.83
N SER A 435 -7.90 -3.58 -21.56
CA SER A 435 -8.67 -2.34 -21.53
C SER A 435 -8.53 -1.78 -20.11
N GLU A 436 -7.36 -1.22 -19.80
CA GLU A 436 -7.10 -0.51 -18.55
C GLU A 436 -7.59 0.93 -18.69
N GLU A 437 -8.75 1.22 -18.11
CA GLU A 437 -8.96 2.54 -17.52
C GLU A 437 -8.15 2.57 -16.22
N ILE A 438 -7.10 3.39 -16.20
CA ILE A 438 -6.33 3.71 -15.00
C ILE A 438 -7.29 4.39 -14.02
N PRO A 439 -7.51 3.87 -12.79
CA PRO A 439 -8.22 4.60 -11.77
C PRO A 439 -7.39 5.82 -11.37
N ILE A 440 -8.01 7.00 -11.38
CA ILE A 440 -7.40 8.30 -11.11
C ILE A 440 -6.85 8.41 -9.67
N ASP A 441 -7.24 7.49 -8.78
CA ASP A 441 -6.93 7.53 -7.34
C ASP A 441 -5.45 7.30 -6.97
N ASP A 442 -4.63 6.74 -7.86
CA ASP A 442 -3.20 6.43 -7.59
C ASP A 442 -2.23 7.39 -8.33
N VAL A 443 -2.74 8.43 -9.01
CA VAL A 443 -1.91 9.42 -9.73
C VAL A 443 -1.74 10.65 -8.84
N ASP A 444 -0.52 10.89 -8.37
CA ASP A 444 -0.13 12.19 -7.85
C ASP A 444 -0.23 13.22 -8.98
N GLU A 445 -1.21 14.11 -8.89
CA GLU A 445 -1.38 15.23 -9.84
C GLU A 445 -0.22 16.24 -9.80
N SER A 446 0.83 16.00 -9.00
CA SER A 446 2.11 16.68 -9.19
C SER A 446 2.70 16.49 -10.60
N GLU A 447 2.31 15.45 -11.35
CA GLU A 447 2.68 15.33 -12.78
C GLU A 447 1.97 16.35 -13.68
N LEU A 448 0.87 16.97 -13.23
CA LEU A 448 0.13 18.01 -13.97
C LEU A 448 0.50 19.44 -13.55
N GLU A 449 0.94 19.66 -12.31
CA GLU A 449 1.25 21.00 -11.78
C GLU A 449 2.70 21.49 -11.99
N GLU A 450 3.62 20.66 -12.50
CA GLU A 450 4.98 21.12 -12.89
C GLU A 450 4.98 22.01 -14.15
N ALA A 451 3.84 22.21 -14.81
CA ALA A 451 3.72 23.10 -15.98
C ALA A 451 3.56 24.59 -15.65
N ASP A 452 3.43 24.98 -14.37
CA ASP A 452 3.00 26.32 -13.97
C ASP A 452 4.07 27.23 -13.31
N ASP A 453 5.36 26.91 -13.40
CA ASP A 453 6.44 27.82 -12.97
C ASP A 453 7.42 28.19 -14.12
N VAL A 454 7.27 29.44 -14.57
CA VAL A 454 8.21 30.30 -15.33
C VAL A 454 8.46 30.02 -16.84
N ASP A 455 7.84 30.89 -17.67
CA ASP A 455 8.23 31.31 -19.03
C ASP A 455 7.76 30.54 -20.29
N THR A 456 6.52 30.04 -20.31
CA THR A 456 5.89 29.47 -21.54
C THR A 456 4.54 30.08 -21.92
N LYS A 457 4.17 31.24 -21.36
CA LYS A 457 2.93 31.97 -21.72
C LYS A 457 2.90 32.56 -23.13
N LYS A 458 3.94 32.36 -23.95
CA LYS A 458 4.02 32.89 -25.33
C LYS A 458 3.69 31.89 -26.44
N GLU A 459 3.71 30.58 -26.20
CA GLU A 459 3.49 29.60 -27.28
C GLU A 459 2.06 29.04 -27.36
N TYR A 460 1.29 29.06 -26.27
CA TYR A 460 -0.09 28.56 -26.28
C TYR A 460 -1.11 29.45 -27.03
N ASN A 461 -0.74 30.69 -27.37
CA ASN A 461 -1.59 31.58 -28.18
C ASN A 461 -1.34 31.47 -29.70
N LEU A 462 -0.36 30.67 -30.15
CA LEU A 462 -0.08 30.48 -31.58
C LEU A 462 -0.67 29.19 -32.18
N MET A 463 -1.17 28.25 -31.36
CA MET A 463 -1.71 26.97 -31.86
C MET A 463 -3.23 26.95 -32.08
N LEU A 464 -3.96 28.03 -31.78
CA LEU A 464 -5.42 28.08 -31.97
C LEU A 464 -5.89 28.74 -33.27
N HIS A 465 -4.99 29.34 -34.07
CA HIS A 465 -5.33 29.90 -35.38
C HIS A 465 -4.25 29.62 -36.43
N GLY A 466 -4.43 28.56 -37.23
CA GLY A 466 -3.49 28.23 -38.32
C GLY A 466 -3.90 27.06 -39.21
N GLN A 467 -4.82 27.35 -40.13
CA GLN A 467 -5.01 26.80 -41.49
C GLN A 467 -4.88 25.28 -41.80
N ARG A 468 -5.98 24.75 -42.35
CA ARG A 468 -6.07 23.55 -43.18
C ARG A 468 -5.17 23.67 -44.42
N GLU A 469 -4.48 22.59 -44.77
CA GLU A 469 -4.23 22.24 -46.17
C GLU A 469 -3.93 20.74 -46.36
N ASN A 470 -4.49 20.17 -47.43
CA ASN A 470 -4.37 18.79 -47.90
C ASN A 470 -3.00 18.54 -48.52
N MET A 471 -2.45 17.33 -48.41
CA MET A 471 -1.69 16.73 -49.52
C MET A 471 -1.62 15.20 -49.44
N ASP A 472 -1.96 14.61 -50.58
CA ASP A 472 -2.00 13.20 -50.97
C ASP A 472 -0.60 12.69 -51.35
N PHE A 473 -0.35 11.37 -51.34
CA PHE A 473 0.40 10.64 -52.39
C PHE A 473 0.61 9.15 -52.06
N SER A 474 0.08 8.32 -52.96
CA SER A 474 0.30 6.90 -53.19
C SER A 474 1.74 6.53 -53.63
N ARG A 475 2.19 5.28 -53.39
CA ARG A 475 3.05 4.47 -54.30
C ARG A 475 3.13 2.97 -53.94
N HIS A 476 3.38 2.16 -54.97
CA HIS A 476 3.08 0.73 -55.20
C HIS A 476 4.28 -0.26 -55.04
N VAL A 477 3.99 -1.50 -54.55
CA VAL A 477 4.30 -2.89 -55.11
C VAL A 477 5.77 -3.43 -55.06
N PRO A 478 6.11 -4.78 -55.12
CA PRO A 478 5.34 -6.05 -55.28
C PRO A 478 5.65 -7.27 -54.33
N MET A 479 4.80 -8.31 -54.48
CA MET A 479 4.93 -9.72 -54.03
C MET A 479 5.83 -10.61 -54.93
N GLN A 480 6.23 -11.79 -54.41
CA GLN A 480 6.67 -12.95 -55.20
C GLN A 480 6.14 -14.28 -54.58
N GLU A 481 5.66 -15.20 -55.44
CA GLU A 481 5.09 -16.52 -55.13
C GLU A 481 6.11 -17.68 -55.24
N GLY A 482 5.83 -18.80 -54.57
CA GLY A 482 6.45 -20.11 -54.82
C GLY A 482 5.77 -21.23 -54.02
N GLY A 483 5.16 -22.20 -54.71
CA GLY A 483 4.28 -23.24 -54.13
C GLY A 483 4.92 -24.59 -53.79
N GLY A 484 4.10 -25.47 -53.19
CA GLY A 484 4.35 -26.91 -52.99
C GLY A 484 3.29 -27.59 -52.12
N PHE A 485 2.58 -28.58 -52.66
CA PHE A 485 1.55 -29.39 -51.98
C PHE A 485 2.17 -30.58 -51.20
N LEU A 486 1.71 -30.83 -49.97
CA LEU A 486 1.84 -32.11 -49.27
C LEU A 486 0.56 -32.40 -48.46
N THR A 487 0.01 -33.59 -48.68
CA THR A 487 -1.24 -34.12 -48.11
C THR A 487 -1.08 -34.54 -46.65
N GLY A 488 -2.02 -34.14 -45.77
CA GLY A 488 -2.04 -34.55 -44.35
C GLY A 488 -3.46 -34.82 -43.82
N THR A 489 -3.61 -35.96 -43.15
CA THR A 489 -4.85 -36.49 -42.57
C THR A 489 -5.38 -35.66 -41.39
N ILE A 490 -6.69 -35.36 -41.37
CA ILE A 490 -7.38 -34.62 -40.29
C ILE A 490 -7.93 -35.59 -39.24
N VAL A 491 -7.61 -35.39 -37.96
CA VAL A 491 -8.31 -36.02 -36.82
C VAL A 491 -9.09 -34.93 -36.06
N ARG A 492 -10.43 -35.07 -36.00
CA ARG A 492 -11.31 -34.18 -35.21
C ARG A 492 -11.60 -34.80 -33.84
N LEU A 493 -11.32 -34.08 -32.76
CA LEU A 493 -11.81 -34.40 -31.41
C LEU A 493 -12.80 -33.32 -30.96
N ARG A 494 -14.03 -33.73 -30.59
CA ARG A 494 -15.06 -32.88 -29.98
C ARG A 494 -15.00 -33.04 -28.45
N PHE A 495 -14.92 -31.94 -27.71
CA PHE A 495 -15.20 -31.92 -26.28
C PHE A 495 -16.57 -31.27 -26.02
N ILE A 496 -17.44 -31.98 -25.30
CA ILE A 496 -18.73 -31.48 -24.80
C ILE A 496 -18.57 -31.28 -23.29
N MET A 497 -18.58 -30.05 -22.79
CA MET A 497 -18.67 -29.78 -21.36
C MET A 497 -20.14 -29.70 -20.92
N LYS A 498 -20.57 -30.64 -20.06
CA LYS A 498 -21.83 -30.56 -19.31
C LYS A 498 -21.61 -29.78 -18.01
N ARG A 499 -22.42 -28.73 -17.78
CA ARG A 499 -22.46 -27.96 -16.54
C ARG A 499 -23.49 -28.58 -15.59
N ALA A 500 -23.09 -28.96 -14.38
CA ALA A 500 -24.01 -29.40 -13.33
C ALA A 500 -24.54 -28.18 -12.56
N ARG A 501 -25.87 -28.12 -12.32
CA ARG A 501 -26.55 -27.20 -11.40
C ARG A 501 -27.29 -28.03 -10.35
N SER A 502 -27.12 -27.71 -9.07
CA SER A 502 -28.06 -27.96 -7.97
C SER A 502 -28.86 -26.65 -7.79
N GLY A 503 -30.18 -26.57 -8.04
CA GLY A 503 -31.32 -27.00 -7.21
C GLY A 503 -31.92 -25.78 -6.48
N SER A 504 -32.86 -25.00 -7.06
CA SER A 504 -34.35 -25.02 -6.92
C SER A 504 -34.85 -24.16 -5.72
N TRP A 505 -35.86 -23.28 -5.74
CA TRP A 505 -37.15 -23.17 -6.47
C TRP A 505 -37.59 -21.70 -6.65
N ALA A 506 -38.20 -21.36 -7.79
CA ALA A 506 -39.39 -20.50 -7.90
C ALA A 506 -39.95 -20.56 -9.32
N SER A 507 -41.25 -20.79 -9.41
CA SER A 507 -42.07 -20.99 -10.61
C SER A 507 -42.27 -19.73 -11.45
N GLY A 508 -42.33 -19.87 -12.77
CA GLY A 508 -42.87 -18.84 -13.66
C GLY A 508 -42.46 -19.05 -15.12
N ALA A 509 -43.38 -19.55 -15.93
CA ALA A 509 -43.23 -19.77 -17.36
C ALA A 509 -42.98 -18.47 -18.13
N ASN A 510 -42.03 -18.45 -19.07
CA ASN A 510 -42.34 -18.11 -20.46
C ASN A 510 -41.19 -18.36 -21.44
N ASN A 511 -41.62 -18.79 -22.62
CA ASN A 511 -40.88 -19.29 -23.77
C ASN A 511 -40.14 -18.15 -24.50
N ARG A 512 -38.81 -18.18 -24.60
CA ARG A 512 -38.05 -17.43 -25.64
C ARG A 512 -36.88 -18.24 -26.17
N GLN A 513 -36.90 -18.43 -27.48
CA GLN A 513 -35.90 -19.09 -28.32
C GLN A 513 -34.50 -18.48 -28.13
N LEU A 514 -33.50 -19.34 -27.90
CA LEU A 514 -32.08 -18.98 -28.00
C LEU A 514 -31.64 -19.03 -29.47
N ARG A 515 -31.09 -17.92 -29.97
CA ARG A 515 -30.38 -17.85 -31.26
C ARG A 515 -29.03 -18.57 -31.16
N PRO A 516 -28.48 -19.15 -32.26
CA PRO A 516 -27.18 -19.81 -32.23
C PRO A 516 -26.05 -18.77 -32.09
N ALA A 517 -25.12 -19.01 -31.16
CA ALA A 517 -23.89 -18.22 -31.04
C ALA A 517 -22.86 -18.66 -32.10
N CYS A 518 -22.21 -17.68 -32.72
CA CYS A 518 -21.13 -17.83 -33.70
C CYS A 518 -20.04 -18.82 -33.26
N CYS A 519 -19.64 -19.72 -34.15
CA CYS A 519 -18.41 -20.51 -34.02
C CYS A 519 -17.24 -19.76 -34.67
N SER A 520 -16.19 -19.48 -33.91
CA SER A 520 -14.88 -19.13 -34.45
C SER A 520 -14.10 -20.42 -34.74
N VAL A 521 -13.57 -20.57 -35.96
CA VAL A 521 -12.77 -21.73 -36.38
C VAL A 521 -11.30 -21.35 -36.32
N LEU A 522 -10.51 -22.04 -35.48
CA LEU A 522 -9.06 -21.94 -35.47
C LEU A 522 -8.50 -23.00 -36.44
N THR A 523 -7.73 -22.58 -37.44
CA THR A 523 -7.03 -23.52 -38.34
C THR A 523 -5.53 -23.26 -38.26
N LEU A 524 -4.76 -24.32 -38.01
CA LEU A 524 -3.30 -24.26 -37.87
C LEU A 524 -2.68 -24.94 -39.10
N VAL A 525 -1.96 -24.19 -39.92
CA VAL A 525 -1.18 -24.72 -41.04
C VAL A 525 0.24 -24.19 -40.92
N SER A 526 1.21 -25.11 -40.92
CA SER A 526 2.67 -24.85 -41.00
C SER A 526 3.18 -23.69 -40.12
N GLY A 527 2.83 -23.68 -38.83
CA GLY A 527 3.53 -22.87 -37.82
C GLY A 527 3.20 -21.37 -37.79
N GLN A 528 2.21 -20.87 -38.53
CA GLN A 528 1.67 -19.52 -38.35
C GLN A 528 0.17 -19.54 -38.02
N LEU A 529 -0.22 -18.79 -36.98
CA LEU A 529 -1.63 -18.57 -36.61
C LEU A 529 -2.16 -17.38 -37.40
N THR A 530 -3.24 -17.56 -38.18
CA THR A 530 -3.98 -16.44 -38.78
C THR A 530 -5.41 -16.42 -38.28
N PHE A 531 -5.86 -15.25 -37.85
CA PHE A 531 -7.23 -14.98 -37.41
C PHE A 531 -7.98 -14.35 -38.59
N ARG A 532 -9.04 -14.99 -39.10
CA ARG A 532 -10.00 -14.32 -40.00
C ARG A 532 -11.21 -13.89 -39.18
N GLY A 533 -11.36 -12.59 -38.97
CA GLY A 533 -12.62 -12.00 -38.51
C GLY A 533 -13.66 -12.09 -39.62
N CYS A 534 -14.90 -12.46 -39.28
CA CYS A 534 -16.04 -12.28 -40.17
C CYS A 534 -16.48 -10.82 -40.11
N GLU A 535 -16.30 -10.10 -41.21
CA GLU A 535 -17.03 -8.88 -41.51
C GLU A 535 -18.45 -9.23 -42.02
N GLY A 536 -19.45 -8.50 -41.53
CA GLY A 536 -20.69 -8.15 -42.23
C GLY A 536 -21.68 -9.25 -42.62
N LEU A 537 -22.80 -9.33 -41.87
CA LEU A 537 -24.15 -8.96 -42.34
C LEU A 537 -25.15 -8.95 -41.16
#